data_AF-A0AAV0MUW5-F1
#
_entry.id   AF-A0AAV0MUW5-F1
#
_cell.length_a   1.000
_cell.length_b   1.000
_cell.length_c   1.000
_cell.angle_alpha   90.00
_cell.angle_beta   90.00
_cell.angle_gamma   90.00
#
_symmetry.space_group_name_H-M   'P 1'
#
loop_
_entity.id
_entity.type
_entity.pdbx_description
1 polymer ?
#
loop_
_entity_poly.entity_id
_entity_poly.type
_entity_poly.pdbx_seq_one_letter_code
_entity_poly.pdbx_strand_id
1 'polypeptide(L)'
;MLKQLTGRTVVSVTSVLPSLFPPKPFSCLPPIKLLPPNSLSLASPSSSRPRFYSLVSQISHQRGIFDGASFDPYYLSCCMPEKRLRVAVLLSGGVDSSVALRLLHAAGHECTAFYLKIWFQEDFENFWSECPWDEDLKYARAVCNQIDVPLEVVHLTDEYWKNVVSYIIKEYQCGRTPNPDVLCNTRIKFGAFMDAVNGMGFDYIASGHYASVIHPSSDETNKPSVLELSKDMVKDQTYFLSHLSQAQLKRLIFPLGCIPKEEVRKLATTFDLPNKDRKDSQGICFLGKVRFMQRKMIKFSEFVARQIGEKEGIILEAETGDFLGMHRGFWFYTIGQRQGLRLPGGPWYVVDKDVNNNVVFVSRNYFSIDKNRRSFRVGSLKWLSDRPPQETWQLQCKVRHGPGFYNCNVTIEQSEDEDEEVAVVQLSEDDQGLAAGQFAAFYNGRTCIGSGVISESWDDQGFPVCEKAMEIAKLEDKSKLGKPVKIKVKPESPLEDESVQKDGTEIEIAVGS
;
A
#
# COMPACT_ATOMS: atom_id res chain seq x y z
N MET A 1 -42.29 71.43 10.49
CA MET A 1 -43.00 71.37 9.20
C MET A 1 -42.82 69.97 8.65
N LEU A 2 -43.76 69.03 8.89
CA LEU A 2 -44.85 68.61 7.97
C LEU A 2 -44.32 68.28 6.55
N LYS A 3 -44.55 67.12 5.90
CA LYS A 3 -45.54 66.02 5.99
C LYS A 3 -44.98 64.83 5.14
N GLN A 4 -44.98 63.57 5.63
CA GLN A 4 -45.96 62.46 5.45
C GLN A 4 -46.05 61.89 4.01
N LEU A 5 -45.72 60.59 3.75
CA LEU A 5 -46.51 59.34 4.00
C LEU A 5 -47.78 59.30 3.12
N THR A 6 -48.16 58.26 2.35
CA THR A 6 -48.28 56.78 2.52
C THR A 6 -48.52 56.17 1.10
N GLY A 7 -48.18 54.94 0.68
CA GLY A 7 -48.27 53.61 1.29
C GLY A 7 -49.55 52.87 0.86
N ARG A 8 -49.45 51.74 0.11
CA ARG A 8 -50.13 50.43 0.33
C ARG A 8 -50.11 49.46 -0.87
N THR A 9 -49.42 48.34 -0.63
CA THR A 9 -49.86 46.93 -0.71
C THR A 9 -50.99 46.50 -1.66
N VAL A 10 -50.73 45.45 -2.46
CA VAL A 10 -51.75 44.57 -3.05
C VAL A 10 -51.37 43.10 -2.78
N VAL A 11 -52.37 42.33 -2.35
CA VAL A 11 -52.41 40.88 -2.12
C VAL A 11 -53.14 40.22 -3.29
N SER A 12 -52.73 39.02 -3.75
CA SER A 12 -53.66 37.95 -4.17
C SER A 12 -52.94 36.62 -4.45
N VAL A 13 -53.71 35.53 -4.37
CA VAL A 13 -53.34 34.14 -4.10
C VAL A 13 -53.81 33.21 -5.26
N THR A 14 -52.96 32.24 -5.61
CA THR A 14 -53.20 30.88 -6.19
C THR A 14 -53.70 30.58 -7.63
N SER A 15 -52.98 29.59 -8.21
CA SER A 15 -53.37 28.46 -9.11
C SER A 15 -53.30 28.70 -10.63
N VAL A 16 -52.88 27.78 -11.55
CA VAL A 16 -52.32 26.40 -11.54
C VAL A 16 -51.91 26.03 -13.01
N LEU A 17 -50.80 25.29 -13.20
CA LEU A 17 -50.38 24.40 -14.33
C LEU A 17 -49.92 24.98 -15.72
N PRO A 18 -49.17 24.21 -16.56
CA PRO A 18 -47.84 23.61 -16.35
C PRO A 18 -46.86 23.84 -17.55
N SER A 19 -45.54 23.74 -17.31
CA SER A 19 -44.53 23.66 -18.39
C SER A 19 -43.90 22.27 -18.47
N LEU A 20 -43.67 21.85 -19.71
CA LEU A 20 -43.49 20.49 -20.18
C LEU A 20 -42.02 20.01 -20.21
N PHE A 21 -41.86 18.76 -19.76
CA PHE A 21 -40.88 17.70 -20.05
C PHE A 21 -39.53 17.55 -19.28
N PRO A 22 -39.19 16.30 -18.85
CA PRO A 22 -38.20 15.94 -17.81
C PRO A 22 -36.86 15.38 -18.35
N PRO A 23 -35.86 15.11 -17.49
CA PRO A 23 -34.63 14.41 -17.85
C PRO A 23 -34.87 12.91 -18.14
N LYS A 24 -34.22 12.37 -19.17
CA LYS A 24 -34.29 10.94 -19.55
C LYS A 24 -33.30 10.07 -18.76
N PRO A 25 -33.68 8.83 -18.39
CA PRO A 25 -32.82 7.81 -17.81
C PRO A 25 -32.04 7.02 -18.87
N PHE A 26 -30.84 6.56 -18.54
CA PHE A 26 -30.10 5.57 -19.34
C PHE A 26 -30.70 4.18 -19.12
N SER A 27 -31.20 3.56 -20.18
CA SER A 27 -31.69 2.18 -20.21
C SER A 27 -30.85 1.31 -21.14
N CYS A 28 -30.68 0.05 -20.73
CA CYS A 28 -30.00 -1.04 -21.41
C CYS A 28 -30.38 -1.20 -22.90
N LEU A 29 -29.39 -1.52 -23.73
CA LEU A 29 -29.58 -1.94 -25.13
C LEU A 29 -29.73 -3.48 -25.23
N PRO A 30 -30.58 -3.98 -26.15
CA PRO A 30 -30.83 -5.41 -26.36
C PRO A 30 -29.79 -6.08 -27.30
N PRO A 31 -29.73 -7.42 -27.33
CA PRO A 31 -28.66 -8.17 -28.00
C PRO A 31 -28.80 -8.20 -29.53
N ILE A 32 -27.66 -8.08 -30.22
CA ILE A 32 -27.55 -8.21 -31.68
C ILE A 32 -27.50 -9.71 -32.05
N LYS A 33 -28.42 -10.11 -32.94
CA LYS A 33 -28.49 -11.46 -33.55
C LYS A 33 -27.31 -11.69 -34.49
N LEU A 34 -26.57 -12.78 -34.27
CA LEU A 34 -25.60 -13.34 -35.22
C LEU A 34 -26.32 -14.13 -36.31
N LEU A 35 -26.02 -13.84 -37.58
CA LEU A 35 -26.30 -14.70 -38.74
C LEU A 35 -25.01 -15.41 -39.15
N PRO A 36 -25.05 -16.70 -39.55
CA PRO A 36 -23.86 -17.45 -39.90
C PRO A 36 -23.50 -17.26 -41.37
N PRO A 37 -22.21 -17.32 -41.76
CA PRO A 37 -21.85 -17.62 -43.12
C PRO A 37 -21.46 -19.10 -43.29
N ASN A 38 -22.07 -19.69 -44.31
CA ASN A 38 -21.78 -20.99 -44.89
C ASN A 38 -20.33 -21.10 -45.37
N SER A 39 -19.90 -22.36 -45.42
CA SER A 39 -18.78 -22.90 -46.17
C SER A 39 -18.80 -22.52 -47.65
N LEU A 40 -17.62 -22.20 -48.20
CA LEU A 40 -17.17 -22.55 -49.56
C LEU A 40 -15.68 -22.23 -49.73
N SER A 41 -15.00 -23.11 -50.46
CA SER A 41 -13.54 -23.23 -50.59
C SER A 41 -12.90 -22.29 -51.63
N LEU A 42 -11.56 -22.28 -51.58
CA LEU A 42 -10.56 -22.15 -52.65
C LEU A 42 -9.83 -20.79 -52.83
N ALA A 43 -8.51 -20.98 -52.96
CA ALA A 43 -7.50 -20.20 -53.67
C ALA A 43 -6.76 -19.08 -52.92
N SER A 44 -5.46 -19.35 -52.71
CA SER A 44 -4.36 -18.41 -52.46
C SER A 44 -4.32 -17.28 -53.50
N PRO A 45 -3.81 -16.09 -53.14
CA PRO A 45 -2.47 -15.78 -53.63
C PRO A 45 -1.57 -15.02 -52.63
N SER A 46 -0.28 -15.17 -52.88
CA SER A 46 0.88 -14.47 -52.33
C SER A 46 0.77 -12.93 -52.29
N SER A 47 1.30 -12.30 -51.24
CA SER A 47 2.49 -11.42 -51.32
C SER A 47 2.74 -10.58 -50.05
N SER A 48 4.03 -10.43 -49.72
CA SER A 48 4.69 -9.39 -48.91
C SER A 48 4.28 -9.18 -47.44
N ARG A 49 5.03 -9.82 -46.52
CA ARG A 49 5.30 -9.31 -45.16
C ARG A 49 6.59 -8.45 -45.17
N PRO A 50 6.69 -7.38 -44.38
CA PRO A 50 7.91 -6.58 -44.28
C PRO A 50 8.99 -7.35 -43.51
N ARG A 51 10.19 -7.44 -44.09
CA ARG A 51 11.40 -7.98 -43.45
C ARG A 51 11.97 -6.95 -42.48
N PHE A 52 12.00 -7.26 -41.19
CA PHE A 52 12.95 -6.66 -40.26
C PHE A 52 14.32 -7.30 -40.50
N TYR A 53 15.28 -6.53 -41.02
CA TYR A 53 16.68 -6.93 -41.07
C TYR A 53 17.26 -6.84 -39.66
N SER A 54 17.40 -7.98 -38.99
CA SER A 54 18.27 -8.12 -37.83
C SER A 54 19.72 -8.19 -38.33
N LEU A 55 20.49 -7.14 -38.04
CA LEU A 55 21.93 -7.10 -38.26
C LEU A 55 22.58 -7.87 -37.10
N VAL A 56 22.64 -9.20 -37.18
CA VAL A 56 23.46 -10.00 -36.26
C VAL A 56 24.92 -9.81 -36.67
N SER A 57 25.57 -8.76 -36.15
CA SER A 57 27.02 -8.70 -36.14
C SER A 57 27.53 -9.69 -35.08
N GLN A 58 28.39 -10.61 -35.51
CA GLN A 58 29.18 -11.46 -34.64
C GLN A 58 30.01 -10.57 -33.69
N ILE A 59 29.55 -10.42 -32.45
CA ILE A 59 30.35 -9.84 -31.37
C ILE A 59 30.84 -11.02 -30.54
N SER A 60 32.15 -11.23 -30.60
CA SER A 60 32.91 -12.10 -29.72
C SER A 60 32.60 -11.76 -28.26
N HIS A 61 32.05 -12.72 -27.51
CA HIS A 61 31.90 -12.63 -26.06
C HIS A 61 33.28 -12.40 -25.42
N GLN A 62 33.58 -11.15 -25.07
CA GLN A 62 34.54 -10.89 -24.01
C GLN A 62 33.84 -11.21 -22.68
N ARG A 63 34.11 -12.42 -22.18
CA ARG A 63 33.72 -12.86 -20.83
C ARG A 63 34.29 -11.87 -19.81
N GLY A 64 33.42 -11.14 -19.15
CA GLY A 64 33.76 -10.24 -18.05
C GLY A 64 34.33 -11.01 -16.85
N ILE A 65 35.17 -10.31 -16.09
CA ILE A 65 36.12 -10.74 -15.05
C ILE A 65 35.53 -11.56 -13.86
N PHE A 66 34.24 -11.89 -13.85
CA PHE A 66 33.57 -12.59 -12.74
C PHE A 66 33.04 -14.01 -13.06
N ASP A 67 33.25 -14.53 -14.27
CA ASP A 67 32.81 -15.89 -14.70
C ASP A 67 33.53 -17.06 -13.96
N GLY A 68 34.37 -16.78 -12.97
CA GLY A 68 35.22 -17.78 -12.29
C GLY A 68 35.24 -17.75 -10.76
N ALA A 69 34.55 -16.83 -10.10
CA ALA A 69 34.39 -16.89 -8.65
C ALA A 69 33.20 -17.81 -8.33
N SER A 70 33.46 -18.94 -7.65
CA SER A 70 32.37 -19.81 -7.19
C SER A 70 31.47 -19.00 -6.25
N PHE A 71 30.31 -18.60 -6.75
CA PHE A 71 29.27 -18.03 -5.91
C PHE A 71 28.86 -19.07 -4.87
N ASP A 72 28.68 -18.62 -3.62
CA ASP A 72 28.01 -19.47 -2.64
C ASP A 72 26.63 -19.84 -3.21
N PRO A 73 26.34 -21.14 -3.44
CA PRO A 73 25.06 -21.59 -3.97
C PRO A 73 23.86 -21.10 -3.15
N TYR A 74 24.10 -20.77 -1.88
CA TYR A 74 23.15 -20.12 -1.00
C TYR A 74 22.48 -18.89 -1.62
N TYR A 75 23.26 -17.96 -2.19
CA TYR A 75 22.73 -16.69 -2.71
C TYR A 75 21.89 -16.88 -3.99
N LEU A 76 22.06 -18.01 -4.68
CA LEU A 76 21.31 -18.36 -5.88
C LEU A 76 20.10 -19.24 -5.58
N SER A 77 19.89 -19.68 -4.35
CA SER A 77 18.80 -20.61 -3.99
C SER A 77 17.40 -20.10 -4.31
N CYS A 78 17.17 -18.77 -4.28
CA CYS A 78 15.91 -18.13 -4.68
C CYS A 78 15.88 -17.71 -6.17
N CYS A 79 16.88 -18.11 -6.97
CA CYS A 79 16.98 -17.77 -8.39
C CYS A 79 16.56 -18.91 -9.32
N MET A 80 16.35 -20.14 -8.84
CA MET A 80 16.10 -21.33 -9.69
C MET A 80 17.28 -21.66 -10.64
N PRO A 81 18.52 -21.81 -10.13
CA PRO A 81 19.74 -21.94 -10.95
C PRO A 81 19.80 -23.23 -11.80
N GLU A 82 18.96 -24.21 -11.49
CA GLU A 82 18.88 -25.49 -12.21
C GLU A 82 18.29 -25.37 -13.64
N LYS A 83 17.76 -24.19 -14.02
CA LYS A 83 17.12 -23.97 -15.32
C LYS A 83 17.65 -22.69 -15.97
N ARG A 84 17.71 -22.68 -17.29
CA ARG A 84 17.88 -21.44 -18.07
C ARG A 84 16.51 -20.87 -18.41
N LEU A 85 16.22 -19.68 -17.89
CA LEU A 85 14.92 -19.00 -17.98
C LEU A 85 15.06 -17.65 -18.68
N ARG A 86 13.99 -17.16 -19.30
CA ARG A 86 13.85 -15.77 -19.76
C ARG A 86 13.11 -14.97 -18.70
N VAL A 87 13.78 -13.99 -18.08
CA VAL A 87 13.26 -13.30 -16.89
C VAL A 87 13.14 -11.80 -17.16
N ALA A 88 11.92 -11.27 -16.97
CA ALA A 88 11.66 -9.84 -16.98
C ALA A 88 11.93 -9.25 -15.59
N VAL A 89 12.97 -8.43 -15.42
CA VAL A 89 13.43 -7.94 -14.12
C VAL A 89 12.96 -6.50 -13.90
N LEU A 90 12.12 -6.26 -12.90
CA LEU A 90 11.71 -4.93 -12.49
C LEU A 90 12.87 -4.21 -11.77
N LEU A 91 13.51 -3.28 -12.48
CA LEU A 91 14.69 -2.55 -12.02
C LEU A 91 14.33 -1.10 -11.70
N SER A 92 14.36 -0.75 -10.41
CA SER A 92 13.94 0.56 -9.91
C SER A 92 15.07 1.60 -9.81
N GLY A 93 16.31 1.21 -10.08
CA GLY A 93 17.51 2.04 -9.80
C GLY A 93 17.98 1.98 -8.34
N GLY A 94 17.25 1.27 -7.47
CA GLY A 94 17.66 0.97 -6.10
C GLY A 94 18.59 -0.24 -5.99
N VAL A 95 19.28 -0.36 -4.86
CA VAL A 95 20.27 -1.44 -4.62
C VAL A 95 19.64 -2.83 -4.67
N ASP A 96 18.45 -2.99 -4.08
CA ASP A 96 17.79 -4.30 -3.96
C ASP A 96 17.47 -4.91 -5.33
N SER A 97 16.83 -4.13 -6.21
CA SER A 97 16.52 -4.60 -7.57
C SER A 97 17.78 -4.81 -8.42
N SER A 98 18.85 -4.07 -8.14
CA SER A 98 20.14 -4.21 -8.83
C SER A 98 20.86 -5.50 -8.43
N VAL A 99 20.91 -5.82 -7.14
CA VAL A 99 21.46 -7.09 -6.64
C VAL A 99 20.62 -8.26 -7.14
N ALA A 100 19.29 -8.15 -7.13
CA ALA A 100 18.40 -9.18 -7.68
C ALA A 100 18.71 -9.48 -9.16
N LEU A 101 18.92 -8.44 -9.98
CA LEU A 101 19.33 -8.62 -11.38
C LEU A 101 20.69 -9.32 -11.49
N ARG A 102 21.68 -8.93 -10.70
CA ARG A 102 23.02 -9.57 -10.71
C ARG A 102 22.95 -11.04 -10.33
N LEU A 103 22.12 -11.41 -9.36
CA LEU A 103 21.94 -12.80 -8.93
C LEU A 103 21.28 -13.64 -10.03
N LEU A 104 20.24 -13.14 -10.70
CA LEU A 104 19.59 -13.84 -11.81
C LEU A 104 20.52 -14.01 -13.02
N HIS A 105 21.33 -12.99 -13.32
CA HIS A 105 22.35 -13.08 -14.35
C HIS A 105 23.41 -14.13 -13.97
N ALA A 106 23.88 -14.13 -12.72
CA ALA A 106 24.85 -15.11 -12.22
C ALA A 106 24.29 -16.55 -12.19
N ALA A 107 22.98 -16.72 -12.01
CA ALA A 107 22.28 -18.00 -12.13
C ALA A 107 22.12 -18.49 -13.59
N GLY A 108 22.59 -17.71 -14.57
CA GLY A 108 22.61 -18.12 -15.99
C GLY A 108 21.32 -17.84 -16.76
N HIS A 109 20.42 -17.00 -16.23
CA HIS A 109 19.17 -16.65 -16.92
C HIS A 109 19.36 -15.54 -17.96
N GLU A 110 18.52 -15.58 -19.00
CA GLU A 110 18.40 -14.51 -19.99
C GLU A 110 17.52 -13.40 -19.42
N CYS A 111 18.15 -12.35 -18.89
CA CYS A 111 17.45 -11.26 -18.24
C CYS A 111 17.14 -10.12 -19.22
N THR A 112 15.97 -9.51 -19.10
CA THR A 112 15.66 -8.17 -19.65
C THR A 112 15.17 -7.30 -18.51
N ALA A 113 15.82 -6.16 -18.29
CA ALA A 113 15.44 -5.23 -17.24
C ALA A 113 14.36 -4.27 -17.73
N PHE A 114 13.44 -3.91 -16.84
CA PHE A 114 12.35 -2.98 -17.10
C PHE A 114 12.29 -1.93 -16.00
N TYR A 115 12.34 -0.66 -16.38
CA TYR A 115 12.08 0.48 -15.50
C TYR A 115 10.65 0.96 -15.69
N LEU A 116 9.85 0.97 -14.62
CA LEU A 116 8.45 1.43 -14.67
C LEU A 116 8.39 2.93 -14.39
N LYS A 117 7.97 3.72 -15.38
CA LYS A 117 7.74 5.15 -15.24
C LYS A 117 6.28 5.43 -14.89
N ILE A 118 6.05 5.70 -13.60
CA ILE A 118 4.73 5.97 -12.98
C ILE A 118 4.58 7.40 -12.45
N TRP A 119 5.49 8.31 -12.84
CA TRP A 119 5.57 9.67 -12.33
C TRP A 119 4.71 10.63 -13.16
N PHE A 120 3.97 11.51 -12.49
CA PHE A 120 3.17 12.56 -13.10
C PHE A 120 4.07 13.75 -13.49
N GLN A 121 4.37 13.90 -14.79
CA GLN A 121 5.19 15.01 -15.26
C GLN A 121 4.41 16.33 -15.27
N GLU A 122 3.15 16.33 -15.72
CA GLU A 122 2.44 17.54 -16.13
C GLU A 122 1.85 18.37 -14.97
N ASP A 123 1.42 17.75 -13.87
CA ASP A 123 0.81 18.49 -12.72
C ASP A 123 1.81 19.25 -11.84
N PHE A 124 3.10 19.16 -12.19
CA PHE A 124 4.18 19.37 -11.25
C PHE A 124 5.32 20.22 -11.82
N GLU A 125 5.37 20.47 -13.13
CA GLU A 125 6.45 21.18 -13.83
C GLU A 125 6.88 22.51 -13.19
N ASN A 126 5.99 23.19 -12.47
CA ASN A 126 6.29 24.46 -11.81
C ASN A 126 7.06 24.35 -10.47
N PHE A 127 7.39 23.14 -10.00
CA PHE A 127 7.89 22.93 -8.64
C PHE A 127 9.14 22.05 -8.51
N TRP A 128 9.50 21.25 -9.51
CA TRP A 128 10.66 20.35 -9.43
C TRP A 128 11.84 20.93 -10.21
N SER A 129 12.93 21.22 -9.51
CA SER A 129 14.19 21.59 -10.17
C SER A 129 14.89 20.39 -10.81
N GLU A 130 14.56 19.16 -10.38
CA GLU A 130 15.13 17.90 -10.86
C GLU A 130 14.04 16.82 -10.91
N CYS A 131 13.96 16.09 -12.03
CA CYS A 131 13.06 14.95 -12.20
C CYS A 131 13.61 13.74 -11.42
N PRO A 132 12.96 13.27 -10.33
CA PRO A 132 13.51 12.20 -9.49
C PRO A 132 13.77 10.89 -10.25
N TRP A 133 12.95 10.61 -11.26
CA TRP A 133 13.04 9.41 -12.09
C TRP A 133 14.28 9.38 -12.99
N ASP A 134 14.85 10.53 -13.35
CA ASP A 134 16.02 10.60 -14.24
C ASP A 134 17.27 10.04 -13.54
N GLU A 135 17.45 10.35 -12.25
CA GLU A 135 18.54 9.79 -11.45
C GLU A 135 18.38 8.26 -11.30
N ASP A 136 17.17 7.80 -10.98
CA ASP A 136 16.89 6.36 -10.84
C ASP A 136 17.12 5.60 -12.16
N LEU A 137 16.72 6.17 -13.29
CA LEU A 137 16.91 5.59 -14.61
C LEU A 137 18.40 5.58 -15.00
N LYS A 138 19.18 6.60 -14.64
CA LYS A 138 20.65 6.61 -14.83
C LYS A 138 21.31 5.45 -14.10
N TYR A 139 20.94 5.20 -12.83
CA TYR A 139 21.46 4.05 -12.09
C TYR A 139 21.03 2.72 -12.68
N ALA A 140 19.74 2.59 -13.05
CA ALA A 140 19.24 1.37 -13.70
C ALA A 140 20.05 1.06 -14.98
N ARG A 141 20.29 2.07 -15.82
CA ARG A 141 21.10 1.94 -17.04
C ARG A 141 22.54 1.56 -16.74
N ALA A 142 23.16 2.20 -15.75
CA ALA A 142 24.54 1.89 -15.36
C ALA A 142 24.69 0.45 -14.85
N VAL A 143 23.74 -0.05 -14.05
CA VAL A 143 23.72 -1.44 -13.57
C VAL A 143 23.58 -2.43 -14.73
N CYS A 144 22.65 -2.17 -15.65
CA CYS A 144 22.45 -3.00 -16.84
C CYS A 144 23.70 -3.07 -17.74
N ASN A 145 24.37 -1.93 -17.97
CA ASN A 145 25.57 -1.84 -18.79
C ASN A 145 26.75 -2.65 -18.22
N GLN A 146 26.83 -2.85 -16.90
CA GLN A 146 27.92 -3.63 -16.28
C GLN A 146 27.90 -5.11 -16.66
N ILE A 147 26.74 -5.65 -17.07
CA ILE A 147 26.54 -7.07 -17.39
C ILE A 147 25.85 -7.28 -18.74
N ASP A 148 25.82 -6.24 -19.59
CA ASP A 148 25.22 -6.30 -20.94
C ASP A 148 23.77 -6.82 -20.96
N VAL A 149 22.96 -6.36 -20.01
CA VAL A 149 21.51 -6.67 -19.95
C VAL A 149 20.71 -5.55 -20.60
N PRO A 150 19.77 -5.84 -21.52
CA PRO A 150 18.91 -4.81 -22.11
C PRO A 150 18.01 -4.17 -21.04
N LEU A 151 17.80 -2.85 -21.17
CA LEU A 151 16.92 -2.06 -20.31
C LEU A 151 15.83 -1.37 -21.12
N GLU A 152 14.59 -1.71 -20.82
CA GLU A 152 13.39 -1.09 -21.40
C GLU A 152 12.69 -0.17 -20.40
N VAL A 153 12.07 0.90 -20.90
CA VAL A 153 11.27 1.82 -20.07
C VAL A 153 9.80 1.63 -20.42
N VAL A 154 8.99 1.27 -19.42
CA VAL A 154 7.54 1.08 -19.58
C VAL A 154 6.82 2.23 -18.90
N HIS A 155 6.03 2.97 -19.68
CA HIS A 155 5.21 4.06 -19.17
C HIS A 155 3.90 3.48 -18.64
N LEU A 156 3.66 3.63 -17.33
CA LEU A 156 2.45 3.12 -16.65
C LEU A 156 1.78 4.21 -15.81
N THR A 157 1.92 5.47 -16.23
CA THR A 157 1.45 6.64 -15.44
C THR A 157 -0.08 6.68 -15.40
N ASP A 158 -0.74 6.40 -16.51
CA ASP A 158 -2.21 6.38 -16.61
C ASP A 158 -2.80 5.20 -15.84
N GLU A 159 -2.19 4.02 -15.93
CA GLU A 159 -2.58 2.84 -15.18
C GLU A 159 -2.38 3.07 -13.68
N TYR A 160 -1.28 3.72 -13.28
CA TYR A 160 -1.05 4.08 -11.88
C TYR A 160 -2.11 5.04 -11.36
N TRP A 161 -2.45 6.07 -12.14
CA TRP A 161 -3.51 7.01 -11.77
C TRP A 161 -4.85 6.32 -11.61
N LYS A 162 -5.26 5.56 -12.63
CA LYS A 162 -6.55 4.89 -12.70
C LYS A 162 -6.70 3.83 -11.62
N ASN A 163 -5.68 2.98 -11.45
CA ASN A 163 -5.80 1.77 -10.65
C ASN A 163 -5.34 1.97 -9.20
N VAL A 164 -4.53 2.99 -8.90
CA VAL A 164 -3.99 3.21 -7.54
C VAL A 164 -4.43 4.55 -6.99
N VAL A 165 -4.06 5.67 -7.65
CA VAL A 165 -4.31 7.02 -7.11
C VAL A 165 -5.81 7.31 -6.96
N SER A 166 -6.59 7.06 -8.01
CA SER A 166 -8.03 7.34 -8.02
C SER A 166 -8.77 6.54 -6.94
N TYR A 167 -8.39 5.28 -6.75
CA TYR A 167 -8.92 4.44 -5.68
C TYR A 167 -8.56 5.02 -4.30
N ILE A 168 -7.30 5.38 -4.09
CA ILE A 168 -6.83 5.94 -2.82
C ILE A 168 -7.59 7.22 -2.46
N ILE A 169 -7.77 8.11 -3.43
CA ILE A 169 -8.53 9.35 -3.25
C ILE A 169 -9.97 9.04 -2.80
N LYS A 170 -10.63 8.09 -3.47
CA LYS A 170 -11.99 7.67 -3.11
C LYS A 170 -12.06 7.09 -1.69
N GLU A 171 -11.10 6.24 -1.32
CA GLU A 171 -11.04 5.68 0.03
C GLU A 171 -10.84 6.77 1.10
N TYR A 172 -9.99 7.76 0.84
CA TYR A 172 -9.84 8.91 1.72
C TYR A 172 -11.10 9.73 1.86
N GLN A 173 -11.85 9.96 0.77
CA GLN A 173 -13.14 10.64 0.81
C GLN A 173 -14.17 9.89 1.66
N CYS A 174 -14.08 8.56 1.70
CA CYS A 174 -14.87 7.72 2.59
C CYS A 174 -14.30 7.59 4.01
N GLY A 175 -13.24 8.31 4.36
CA GLY A 175 -12.65 8.24 5.70
C GLY A 175 -11.85 6.97 5.97
N ARG A 176 -11.54 6.16 4.96
CA ARG A 176 -10.66 5.00 5.12
C ARG A 176 -9.19 5.38 4.89
N THR A 177 -8.28 4.51 5.31
CA THR A 177 -6.83 4.68 5.12
C THR A 177 -6.31 3.52 4.26
N PRO A 178 -6.28 3.66 2.93
CA PRO A 178 -5.81 2.61 2.03
C PRO A 178 -4.29 2.40 2.11
N ASN A 179 -3.79 1.26 1.63
CA ASN A 179 -2.36 0.98 1.50
C ASN A 179 -1.89 1.06 0.04
N PRO A 180 -1.24 2.16 -0.40
CA PRO A 180 -0.80 2.33 -1.80
C PRO A 180 0.18 1.27 -2.29
N ASP A 181 1.03 0.75 -1.41
CA ASP A 181 2.11 -0.14 -1.82
C ASP A 181 1.59 -1.56 -2.11
N VAL A 182 0.61 -2.05 -1.34
CA VAL A 182 -0.12 -3.29 -1.66
C VAL A 182 -0.78 -3.17 -3.04
N LEU A 183 -1.46 -2.03 -3.30
CA LEU A 183 -2.13 -1.79 -4.58
C LEU A 183 -1.16 -1.64 -5.75
N CYS A 184 -0.02 -0.97 -5.54
CA CYS A 184 1.03 -0.85 -6.56
C CYS A 184 1.56 -2.23 -6.97
N ASN A 185 1.80 -3.12 -6.02
CA ASN A 185 2.23 -4.48 -6.32
C ASN A 185 1.16 -5.25 -7.10
N THR A 186 -0.07 -5.31 -6.59
CA THR A 186 -1.16 -6.09 -7.21
C THR A 186 -1.63 -5.52 -8.55
N ARG A 187 -1.70 -4.20 -8.72
CA ARG A 187 -2.34 -3.56 -9.88
C ARG A 187 -1.35 -3.03 -10.91
N ILE A 188 -0.10 -2.75 -10.53
CA ILE A 188 0.89 -2.11 -11.40
C ILE A 188 2.07 -3.05 -11.68
N LYS A 189 2.88 -3.37 -10.67
CA LYS A 189 4.08 -4.22 -10.88
C LYS A 189 3.74 -5.62 -11.38
N PHE A 190 2.72 -6.24 -10.80
CA PHE A 190 2.29 -7.58 -11.16
C PHE A 190 0.88 -7.59 -11.78
N GLY A 191 0.33 -6.42 -12.09
CA GLY A 191 -0.89 -6.24 -12.89
C GLY A 191 -0.53 -5.66 -14.25
N ALA A 192 -0.68 -4.35 -14.42
CA ALA A 192 -0.46 -3.64 -15.69
C ALA A 192 0.88 -3.96 -16.38
N PHE A 193 1.99 -4.06 -15.64
CA PHE A 193 3.27 -4.48 -16.23
C PHE A 193 3.25 -5.93 -16.71
N MET A 194 2.68 -6.84 -15.91
CA MET A 194 2.56 -8.25 -16.28
C MET A 194 1.71 -8.44 -17.54
N ASP A 195 0.68 -7.61 -17.71
CA ASP A 195 -0.14 -7.55 -18.92
C ASP A 195 0.66 -6.99 -20.11
N ALA A 196 1.42 -5.92 -19.90
CA ALA A 196 2.24 -5.28 -20.93
C ALA A 196 3.33 -6.22 -21.50
N VAL A 197 3.90 -7.11 -20.67
CA VAL A 197 4.89 -8.10 -21.11
C VAL A 197 4.30 -9.47 -21.43
N ASN A 198 2.97 -9.58 -21.38
CA ASN A 198 2.30 -10.83 -21.71
C ASN A 198 2.53 -11.18 -23.19
N GLY A 199 2.88 -12.45 -23.47
CA GLY A 199 3.19 -12.90 -24.82
C GLY A 199 4.60 -12.55 -25.34
N MET A 200 5.44 -11.83 -24.58
CA MET A 200 6.85 -11.58 -24.96
C MET A 200 7.79 -12.78 -24.70
N GLY A 201 7.24 -13.88 -24.18
CA GLY A 201 7.95 -15.13 -23.95
C GLY A 201 8.87 -15.12 -22.73
N PHE A 202 8.59 -14.28 -21.72
CA PHE A 202 9.23 -14.36 -20.41
C PHE A 202 8.56 -15.45 -19.57
N ASP A 203 9.38 -16.29 -18.95
CA ASP A 203 8.93 -17.36 -18.05
C ASP A 203 8.47 -16.76 -16.71
N TYR A 204 9.26 -15.82 -16.18
CA TYR A 204 9.02 -15.20 -14.87
C TYR A 204 9.26 -13.69 -14.90
N ILE A 205 8.61 -13.00 -13.96
CA ILE A 205 8.87 -11.61 -13.60
C ILE A 205 9.60 -11.58 -12.27
N ALA A 206 10.75 -10.91 -12.23
CA ALA A 206 11.54 -10.75 -11.03
C ALA A 206 11.44 -9.33 -10.46
N SER A 207 11.63 -9.22 -9.15
CA SER A 207 11.84 -7.93 -8.50
C SER A 207 12.69 -8.10 -7.23
N GLY A 208 13.26 -7.00 -6.74
CA GLY A 208 14.03 -6.98 -5.49
C GLY A 208 13.19 -7.00 -4.21
N HIS A 209 12.06 -7.71 -4.18
CA HIS A 209 11.28 -7.84 -2.96
C HIS A 209 11.92 -8.87 -2.00
N TYR A 210 11.85 -8.59 -0.71
CA TYR A 210 12.25 -9.50 0.37
C TYR A 210 11.08 -10.44 0.68
N ALA A 211 10.91 -11.46 -0.14
CA ALA A 211 9.98 -12.56 0.03
C ALA A 211 10.50 -13.77 -0.77
N SER A 212 9.97 -14.96 -0.56
CA SER A 212 10.29 -16.13 -1.38
C SER A 212 9.04 -16.64 -2.08
N VAL A 213 9.18 -17.12 -3.32
CA VAL A 213 8.11 -17.85 -4.01
C VAL A 213 8.59 -19.28 -4.23
N ILE A 214 7.83 -20.22 -3.69
CA ILE A 214 8.08 -21.65 -3.88
C ILE A 214 7.11 -22.14 -4.95
N HIS A 215 7.65 -22.50 -6.11
CA HIS A 215 6.89 -23.14 -7.18
C HIS A 215 6.87 -24.66 -6.94
N PRO A 216 5.75 -25.33 -7.28
CA PRO A 216 5.69 -26.78 -7.27
C PRO A 216 6.72 -27.39 -8.22
N SER A 217 7.13 -28.62 -7.95
CA SER A 217 7.97 -29.39 -8.88
C SER A 217 7.22 -29.65 -10.19
N SER A 218 7.96 -30.04 -11.24
CA SER A 218 7.37 -30.42 -12.53
C SER A 218 6.34 -31.55 -12.42
N ASP A 219 6.45 -32.36 -11.37
CA ASP A 219 5.61 -33.54 -11.17
C ASP A 219 4.33 -33.18 -10.39
N GLU A 220 4.24 -31.95 -9.87
CA GLU A 220 3.14 -31.44 -9.03
C GLU A 220 2.46 -30.21 -9.64
N THR A 221 2.25 -30.19 -10.96
CA THR A 221 1.69 -29.03 -11.71
C THR A 221 0.33 -28.54 -11.21
N ASN A 222 -0.44 -29.38 -10.51
CA ASN A 222 -1.72 -29.02 -9.91
C ASN A 222 -1.60 -28.30 -8.56
N LYS A 223 -0.41 -28.21 -7.97
CA LYS A 223 -0.22 -27.50 -6.69
C LYS A 223 -0.04 -26.00 -6.91
N PRO A 224 -0.62 -25.17 -6.03
CA PRO A 224 -0.42 -23.73 -6.06
C PRO A 224 1.05 -23.34 -5.80
N SER A 225 1.50 -22.22 -6.38
CA SER A 225 2.73 -21.56 -5.91
C SER A 225 2.50 -20.94 -4.53
N VAL A 226 3.53 -20.92 -3.70
CA VAL A 226 3.45 -20.50 -2.30
C VAL A 226 4.31 -19.26 -2.07
N LEU A 227 3.75 -18.27 -1.37
CA LEU A 227 4.49 -17.08 -0.93
C LEU A 227 4.99 -17.31 0.50
N GLU A 228 6.30 -17.23 0.71
CA GLU A 228 6.91 -17.41 2.02
C GLU A 228 7.62 -16.14 2.52
N LEU A 229 7.68 -16.01 3.85
CA LEU A 229 8.43 -14.98 4.55
C LEU A 229 9.90 -14.98 4.11
N SER A 230 10.46 -13.78 3.99
CA SER A 230 11.92 -13.63 3.84
C SER A 230 12.66 -14.23 5.06
N LYS A 231 13.94 -14.55 4.88
CA LYS A 231 14.84 -14.79 6.02
C LYS A 231 15.09 -13.53 6.84
N ASP A 232 14.97 -12.35 6.24
CA ASP A 232 15.03 -11.08 6.96
C ASP A 232 13.63 -10.66 7.43
N MET A 233 13.30 -10.97 8.69
CA MET A 233 11.99 -10.66 9.26
C MET A 233 11.72 -9.15 9.41
N VAL A 234 12.77 -8.33 9.47
CA VAL A 234 12.62 -6.87 9.57
C VAL A 234 12.30 -6.28 8.21
N LYS A 235 12.85 -6.86 7.14
CA LYS A 235 12.67 -6.38 5.76
C LYS A 235 11.64 -7.18 4.98
N ASP A 236 11.06 -8.23 5.56
CA ASP A 236 10.02 -9.07 4.98
C ASP A 236 8.88 -8.26 4.34
N GLN A 237 8.66 -8.46 3.04
CA GLN A 237 7.70 -7.72 2.23
C GLN A 237 6.48 -8.55 1.83
N THR A 238 6.31 -9.76 2.39
CA THR A 238 5.12 -10.59 2.11
C THR A 238 3.80 -9.87 2.41
N TYR A 239 3.76 -8.99 3.42
CA TYR A 239 2.58 -8.15 3.71
C TYR A 239 2.16 -7.30 2.49
N PHE A 240 3.10 -6.76 1.72
CA PHE A 240 2.78 -5.97 0.53
C PHE A 240 2.44 -6.82 -0.70
N LEU A 241 2.62 -8.14 -0.60
CA LEU A 241 2.41 -9.13 -1.66
C LEU A 241 1.24 -10.07 -1.34
N SER A 242 0.64 -9.96 -0.15
CA SER A 242 -0.40 -10.86 0.35
C SER A 242 -1.71 -10.78 -0.41
N HIS A 243 -1.89 -9.73 -1.22
CA HIS A 243 -3.09 -9.47 -2.00
C HIS A 243 -2.91 -9.74 -3.50
N LEU A 244 -1.88 -10.52 -3.86
CA LEU A 244 -1.73 -11.04 -5.21
C LEU A 244 -2.76 -12.14 -5.49
N SER A 245 -3.05 -12.37 -6.76
CA SER A 245 -3.72 -13.59 -7.20
C SER A 245 -2.72 -14.72 -7.42
N GLN A 246 -3.19 -15.97 -7.40
CA GLN A 246 -2.34 -17.09 -7.77
C GLN A 246 -1.83 -17.00 -9.21
N ALA A 247 -2.67 -16.49 -10.13
CA ALA A 247 -2.28 -16.26 -11.51
C ALA A 247 -1.09 -15.30 -11.64
N GLN A 248 -0.99 -14.33 -10.75
CA GLN A 248 0.17 -13.44 -10.64
C GLN A 248 1.33 -14.16 -9.97
N LEU A 249 1.13 -14.71 -8.77
CA LEU A 249 2.17 -15.33 -7.94
C LEU A 249 2.95 -16.42 -8.68
N LYS A 250 2.27 -17.28 -9.45
CA LYS A 250 2.92 -18.36 -10.22
C LYS A 250 3.92 -17.88 -11.29
N ARG A 251 3.90 -16.59 -11.63
CA ARG A 251 4.81 -15.96 -12.61
C ARG A 251 5.91 -15.13 -11.95
N LEU A 252 6.06 -15.16 -10.62
CA LEU A 252 6.99 -14.29 -9.91
C LEU A 252 8.20 -15.04 -9.36
N ILE A 253 9.35 -14.37 -9.34
CA ILE A 253 10.55 -14.82 -8.65
C ILE A 253 11.14 -13.67 -7.82
N PHE A 254 11.59 -13.95 -6.60
CA PHE A 254 12.14 -12.95 -5.68
C PHE A 254 13.54 -13.37 -5.20
N PRO A 255 14.60 -12.94 -5.91
CA PRO A 255 15.97 -13.38 -5.64
C PRO A 255 16.49 -13.08 -4.23
N LEU A 256 15.93 -12.07 -3.55
CA LEU A 256 16.38 -11.64 -2.22
C LEU A 256 15.72 -12.39 -1.06
N GLY A 257 14.79 -13.32 -1.33
CA GLY A 257 14.03 -14.02 -0.29
C GLY A 257 14.89 -14.71 0.77
N CYS A 258 16.03 -15.27 0.36
CA CYS A 258 16.96 -15.97 1.24
C CYS A 258 18.10 -15.09 1.80
N ILE A 259 18.15 -13.80 1.49
CA ILE A 259 19.34 -12.97 1.77
C ILE A 259 18.99 -11.84 2.76
N PRO A 260 19.65 -11.77 3.92
CA PRO A 260 19.52 -10.63 4.84
C PRO A 260 19.93 -9.33 4.17
N LYS A 261 19.30 -8.20 4.55
CA LYS A 261 19.59 -6.89 3.94
C LYS A 261 21.06 -6.47 4.03
N GLU A 262 21.72 -6.80 5.13
CA GLU A 262 23.15 -6.51 5.31
C GLU A 262 24.01 -7.25 4.28
N GLU A 263 23.69 -8.52 4.00
CA GLU A 263 24.34 -9.32 2.98
C GLU A 263 24.05 -8.78 1.57
N VAL A 264 22.83 -8.30 1.30
CA VAL A 264 22.51 -7.62 0.03
C VAL A 264 23.40 -6.38 -0.17
N ARG A 265 23.71 -5.63 0.88
CA ARG A 265 24.63 -4.47 0.81
C ARG A 265 26.08 -4.88 0.56
N LYS A 266 26.53 -5.98 1.16
CA LYS A 266 27.85 -6.56 0.87
C LYS A 266 27.93 -7.01 -0.58
N LEU A 267 26.94 -7.76 -1.08
CA LEU A 267 26.86 -8.18 -2.48
C LEU A 267 26.87 -6.99 -3.44
N ALA A 268 26.15 -5.90 -3.13
CA ALA A 268 26.19 -4.69 -3.94
C ALA A 268 27.59 -4.08 -4.04
N THR A 269 28.37 -4.15 -2.96
CA THR A 269 29.78 -3.71 -2.94
C THR A 269 30.67 -4.66 -3.71
N THR A 270 30.49 -5.98 -3.53
CA THR A 270 31.23 -7.03 -4.24
C THR A 270 31.01 -6.99 -5.75
N PHE A 271 29.78 -6.70 -6.20
CA PHE A 271 29.45 -6.52 -7.62
C PHE A 271 29.88 -5.16 -8.18
N ASP A 272 30.44 -4.30 -7.31
CA ASP A 272 30.78 -2.91 -7.61
C ASP A 272 29.64 -2.15 -8.27
N LEU A 273 28.43 -2.29 -7.72
CA LEU A 273 27.25 -1.64 -8.30
C LEU A 273 27.38 -0.12 -8.20
N PRO A 274 27.01 0.63 -9.26
CA PRO A 274 27.10 2.09 -9.27
C PRO A 274 26.21 2.74 -8.20
N ASN A 275 25.16 2.04 -7.75
CA ASN A 275 24.23 2.52 -6.73
C ASN A 275 24.48 1.94 -5.34
N LYS A 276 25.57 1.20 -5.08
CA LYS A 276 25.83 0.48 -3.81
C LYS A 276 25.67 1.33 -2.55
N ASP A 277 26.01 2.61 -2.62
CA ASP A 277 25.94 3.57 -1.51
C ASP A 277 24.59 4.29 -1.37
N ARG A 278 23.64 4.08 -2.30
CA ARG A 278 22.33 4.74 -2.26
C ARG A 278 21.54 4.23 -1.05
N LYS A 279 20.92 5.16 -0.31
CA LYS A 279 20.02 4.81 0.80
C LYS A 279 18.77 4.11 0.29
N ASP A 280 18.17 3.28 1.13
CA ASP A 280 16.86 2.68 0.83
C ASP A 280 15.82 3.77 0.57
N SER A 281 15.00 3.56 -0.46
CA SER A 281 13.81 4.36 -0.69
C SER A 281 12.89 4.23 0.52
N GLN A 282 12.50 5.37 1.10
CA GLN A 282 11.46 5.43 2.14
C GLN A 282 10.36 6.35 1.63
N GLY A 283 9.10 5.96 1.87
CA GLY A 283 7.92 6.65 1.35
C GLY A 283 7.20 5.84 0.27
N ILE A 284 6.08 6.38 -0.19
CA ILE A 284 5.21 5.71 -1.17
C ILE A 284 5.90 5.71 -2.54
N CYS A 285 5.83 4.57 -3.23
CA CYS A 285 6.63 4.23 -4.42
C CYS A 285 6.75 5.32 -5.51
N PHE A 286 5.73 6.15 -5.73
CA PHE A 286 5.70 7.18 -6.79
C PHE A 286 5.92 8.62 -6.32
N LEU A 287 5.89 8.89 -5.01
CA LEU A 287 6.08 10.24 -4.48
C LEU A 287 7.55 10.53 -4.19
N GLY A 288 8.35 9.49 -3.93
CA GLY A 288 9.75 9.62 -3.54
C GLY A 288 9.97 10.52 -2.31
N LYS A 289 11.24 10.85 -2.06
CA LYS A 289 11.63 11.88 -1.09
C LYS A 289 11.81 13.20 -1.82
N VAL A 290 10.72 13.92 -2.08
CA VAL A 290 10.82 15.22 -2.75
C VAL A 290 11.42 16.24 -1.81
N ARG A 291 12.51 16.89 -2.20
CA ARG A 291 13.05 18.08 -1.54
C ARG A 291 12.83 19.27 -2.46
N PHE A 292 12.12 20.30 -1.99
CA PHE A 292 12.10 21.58 -2.69
C PHE A 292 13.35 22.42 -2.40
N MET A 293 13.63 23.39 -3.30
CA MET A 293 14.61 24.48 -3.14
C MET A 293 14.44 25.32 -1.85
N GLN A 294 13.43 25.05 -1.01
CA GLN A 294 13.25 25.63 0.33
C GLN A 294 13.18 24.59 1.47
N ARG A 295 13.88 23.45 1.36
CA ARG A 295 14.03 22.45 2.46
C ARG A 295 12.72 21.85 2.99
N LYS A 296 11.60 21.93 2.27
CA LYS A 296 10.34 21.28 2.69
C LYS A 296 10.09 20.02 1.88
N MET A 297 9.91 18.92 2.60
CA MET A 297 9.55 17.61 2.05
C MET A 297 8.06 17.60 1.72
N ILE A 298 7.67 17.28 0.48
CA ILE A 298 6.24 17.05 0.17
C ILE A 298 5.78 15.84 0.97
N LYS A 299 4.85 16.07 1.89
CA LYS A 299 4.18 14.99 2.60
C LYS A 299 3.03 14.49 1.73
N PHE A 300 2.71 13.20 1.82
CA PHE A 300 1.54 12.60 1.18
C PHE A 300 0.24 13.40 1.42
N SER A 301 0.10 14.02 2.60
CA SER A 301 -1.00 14.93 2.92
C SER A 301 -1.12 16.14 1.99
N GLU A 302 0.00 16.70 1.50
CA GLU A 302 -0.03 17.82 0.54
C GLU A 302 -0.48 17.35 -0.84
N PHE A 303 -0.14 16.12 -1.25
CA PHE A 303 -0.68 15.51 -2.46
C PHE A 303 -2.20 15.35 -2.36
N VAL A 304 -2.70 14.74 -1.28
CA VAL A 304 -4.15 14.57 -1.06
C VAL A 304 -4.87 15.92 -1.04
N ALA A 305 -4.31 16.93 -0.35
CA ALA A 305 -4.90 18.28 -0.31
C ALA A 305 -5.03 18.93 -1.70
N ARG A 306 -4.11 18.65 -2.64
CA ARG A 306 -4.23 19.16 -4.01
C ARG A 306 -5.33 18.47 -4.80
N GLN A 307 -5.58 17.20 -4.52
CA GLN A 307 -6.55 16.38 -5.26
C GLN A 307 -7.99 16.59 -4.79
N ILE A 308 -8.21 16.63 -3.48
CA ILE A 308 -9.56 16.74 -2.90
C ILE A 308 -9.78 17.96 -2.00
N GLY A 309 -8.77 18.84 -1.89
CA GLY A 309 -8.87 20.05 -1.09
C GLY A 309 -8.78 19.79 0.42
N GLU A 310 -9.23 20.81 1.16
CA GLU A 310 -9.39 20.79 2.61
C GLU A 310 -10.87 20.96 2.94
N LYS A 311 -11.36 20.24 3.95
CA LYS A 311 -12.73 20.35 4.44
C LYS A 311 -12.67 20.53 5.95
N GLU A 312 -12.66 21.79 6.37
CA GLU A 312 -12.49 22.13 7.78
C GLU A 312 -13.63 21.53 8.62
N GLY A 313 -13.28 20.87 9.71
CA GLY A 313 -14.21 20.22 10.63
C GLY A 313 -13.72 20.32 12.07
N ILE A 314 -14.43 19.69 12.99
CA ILE A 314 -14.15 19.81 14.43
C ILE A 314 -13.50 18.54 14.99
N ILE A 315 -12.69 18.73 16.04
CA ILE A 315 -12.11 17.66 16.84
C ILE A 315 -12.82 17.63 18.20
N LEU A 316 -13.35 16.47 18.57
CA LEU A 316 -14.02 16.23 19.85
C LEU A 316 -13.30 15.16 20.67
N GLU A 317 -13.25 15.32 22.00
CA GLU A 317 -12.90 14.22 22.89
C GLU A 317 -14.05 13.21 22.95
N ALA A 318 -13.76 11.94 22.66
CA ALA A 318 -14.78 10.88 22.56
C ALA A 318 -15.55 10.67 23.87
N GLU A 319 -14.87 10.77 25.01
CA GLU A 319 -15.46 10.48 26.32
C GLU A 319 -16.27 11.65 26.89
N THR A 320 -15.87 12.89 26.63
CA THR A 320 -16.44 14.08 27.28
C THR A 320 -17.31 14.93 26.35
N GLY A 321 -17.16 14.75 25.03
CA GLY A 321 -17.73 15.63 24.01
C GLY A 321 -17.12 17.03 24.02
N ASP A 322 -15.96 17.21 24.64
CA ASP A 322 -15.29 18.51 24.68
C ASP A 322 -14.77 18.89 23.31
N PHE A 323 -15.06 20.11 22.89
CA PHE A 323 -14.53 20.69 21.66
C PHE A 323 -13.06 21.07 21.83
N LEU A 324 -12.18 20.40 21.09
CA LEU A 324 -10.72 20.54 21.25
C LEU A 324 -10.07 21.42 20.18
N GLY A 325 -10.75 21.67 19.06
CA GLY A 325 -10.27 22.54 17.99
C GLY A 325 -10.76 22.13 16.61
N MET A 326 -10.21 22.77 15.58
CA MET A 326 -10.53 22.49 14.18
C MET A 326 -9.48 21.58 13.55
N HIS A 327 -9.90 20.82 12.53
CA HIS A 327 -9.03 20.05 11.66
C HIS A 327 -9.20 20.47 10.20
N ARG A 328 -8.18 20.22 9.37
CA ARG A 328 -8.19 20.60 7.93
C ARG A 328 -8.95 19.62 7.01
N GLY A 329 -9.34 18.47 7.54
CA GLY A 329 -10.09 17.43 6.83
C GLY A 329 -9.85 16.07 7.46
N PHE A 330 -10.90 15.27 7.64
CA PHE A 330 -10.79 13.95 8.29
C PHE A 330 -9.86 12.99 7.53
N TRP A 331 -9.67 13.19 6.22
CA TRP A 331 -8.78 12.39 5.38
C TRP A 331 -7.29 12.58 5.69
N PHE A 332 -6.92 13.56 6.51
CA PHE A 332 -5.55 13.72 7.02
C PHE A 332 -5.30 12.97 8.33
N TYR A 333 -6.29 12.21 8.81
CA TYR A 333 -6.25 11.49 10.07
C TYR A 333 -6.52 10.00 9.87
N THR A 334 -5.70 9.17 10.51
CA THR A 334 -5.87 7.71 10.54
C THR A 334 -6.17 7.26 11.97
N ILE A 335 -7.03 6.24 12.14
CA ILE A 335 -7.31 5.66 13.46
C ILE A 335 -5.99 5.21 14.11
N GLY A 336 -5.80 5.56 15.38
CA GLY A 336 -4.57 5.33 16.13
C GLY A 336 -3.46 6.37 15.91
N GLN A 337 -3.68 7.38 15.07
CA GLN A 337 -2.70 8.45 14.86
C GLN A 337 -2.53 9.28 16.14
N ARG A 338 -1.28 9.37 16.61
CA ARG A 338 -0.85 10.23 17.74
C ARG A 338 -0.24 11.55 17.28
N GLN A 339 0.58 11.51 16.24
CA GLN A 339 1.34 12.68 15.79
C GLN A 339 0.50 13.60 14.90
N GLY A 340 0.80 14.90 14.92
CA GLY A 340 0.15 15.88 14.02
C GLY A 340 -1.20 16.42 14.50
N LEU A 341 -1.74 15.94 15.63
CA LEU A 341 -2.99 16.46 16.22
C LEU A 341 -2.84 17.87 16.79
N ARG A 342 -1.65 18.23 17.28
CA ARG A 342 -1.33 19.56 17.86
C ARG A 342 -2.26 19.99 19.01
N LEU A 343 -2.78 19.02 19.76
CA LEU A 343 -3.64 19.26 20.93
C LEU A 343 -2.80 19.25 22.23
N PRO A 344 -3.06 20.18 23.18
CA PRO A 344 -2.42 20.17 24.50
C PRO A 344 -2.98 19.07 25.42
N GLY A 345 -2.25 18.72 26.48
CA GLY A 345 -2.74 17.79 27.51
C GLY A 345 -2.84 16.32 27.09
N GLY A 346 -2.05 15.91 26.09
CA GLY A 346 -2.00 14.54 25.58
C GLY A 346 -1.28 13.53 26.49
N PRO A 347 -0.98 12.32 25.97
CA PRO A 347 -1.06 11.94 24.55
C PRO A 347 -2.51 11.79 24.05
N TRP A 348 -2.76 12.26 22.83
CA TRP A 348 -4.04 12.10 22.14
C TRP A 348 -3.90 11.11 20.99
N TYR A 349 -4.95 10.33 20.75
CA TYR A 349 -5.05 9.39 19.65
C TYR A 349 -6.36 9.61 18.91
N VAL A 350 -6.35 9.53 17.58
CA VAL A 350 -7.58 9.46 16.77
C VAL A 350 -8.24 8.12 17.03
N VAL A 351 -9.51 8.12 17.43
CA VAL A 351 -10.22 6.89 17.82
C VAL A 351 -11.35 6.53 16.88
N ASP A 352 -11.96 7.55 16.28
CA ASP A 352 -13.05 7.40 15.31
C ASP A 352 -13.18 8.64 14.40
N LYS A 353 -13.89 8.50 13.29
CA LYS A 353 -14.15 9.57 12.32
C LYS A 353 -15.59 9.52 11.83
N ASP A 354 -16.33 10.59 12.06
CA ASP A 354 -17.66 10.78 11.47
C ASP A 354 -17.52 11.55 10.15
N VAL A 355 -17.55 10.80 9.05
CA VAL A 355 -17.39 11.33 7.68
C VAL A 355 -18.56 12.23 7.29
N ASN A 356 -19.79 11.84 7.67
CA ASN A 356 -21.02 12.55 7.33
C ASN A 356 -21.04 13.93 7.97
N ASN A 357 -20.70 13.98 9.26
CA ASN A 357 -20.69 15.21 10.03
C ASN A 357 -19.34 15.95 9.98
N ASN A 358 -18.31 15.39 9.36
CA ASN A 358 -16.96 15.96 9.29
C ASN A 358 -16.38 16.22 10.70
N VAL A 359 -16.32 15.16 11.51
CA VAL A 359 -15.78 15.20 12.88
C VAL A 359 -14.70 14.14 13.05
N VAL A 360 -13.63 14.52 13.75
CA VAL A 360 -12.59 13.58 14.20
C VAL A 360 -12.71 13.43 15.71
N PHE A 361 -12.90 12.21 16.18
CA PHE A 361 -12.91 11.89 17.60
C PHE A 361 -11.51 11.51 18.06
N VAL A 362 -11.12 12.02 19.22
CA VAL A 362 -9.83 11.71 19.85
C VAL A 362 -10.01 11.29 21.30
N SER A 363 -9.04 10.55 21.84
CA SER A 363 -9.03 10.11 23.22
C SER A 363 -7.62 10.16 23.82
N ARG A 364 -7.55 10.42 25.13
CA ARG A 364 -6.35 10.21 25.97
C ARG A 364 -6.29 8.81 26.57
N ASN A 365 -7.44 8.16 26.65
CA ASN A 365 -7.67 6.86 27.27
C ASN A 365 -7.77 5.77 26.19
N TYR A 366 -6.90 5.85 25.17
CA TYR A 366 -6.97 5.01 23.98
C TYR A 366 -6.63 3.54 24.25
N PHE A 367 -5.82 3.26 25.27
CA PHE A 367 -5.40 1.91 25.67
C PHE A 367 -6.14 1.38 26.91
N SER A 368 -7.27 1.99 27.30
CA SER A 368 -8.04 1.49 28.43
C SER A 368 -8.71 0.16 28.08
N ILE A 369 -8.89 -0.70 29.09
CA ILE A 369 -9.34 -2.08 28.91
C ILE A 369 -10.74 -2.21 28.29
N ASP A 370 -11.61 -1.22 28.53
CA ASP A 370 -12.94 -1.08 27.96
C ASP A 370 -12.94 -0.78 26.46
N LYS A 371 -11.77 -0.51 25.87
CA LYS A 371 -11.60 -0.17 24.44
C LYS A 371 -10.76 -1.20 23.70
N ASN A 372 -10.51 -2.34 24.32
CA ASN A 372 -9.72 -3.43 23.76
C ASN A 372 -10.34 -3.97 22.47
N ARG A 373 -9.57 -3.93 21.38
CA ARG A 373 -10.01 -4.42 20.06
C ARG A 373 -9.29 -5.73 19.76
N ARG A 374 -10.06 -6.80 19.77
CA ARG A 374 -9.58 -8.16 19.43
C ARG A 374 -10.31 -8.80 18.26
N SER A 375 -11.43 -8.23 17.82
CA SER A 375 -12.19 -8.72 16.67
C SER A 375 -12.31 -7.64 15.61
N PHE A 376 -12.26 -8.03 14.35
CA PHE A 376 -12.55 -7.15 13.22
C PHE A 376 -13.00 -7.94 12.00
N ARG A 377 -13.75 -7.29 11.11
CA ARG A 377 -14.14 -7.86 9.82
C ARG A 377 -13.18 -7.46 8.72
N VAL A 378 -12.97 -8.38 7.80
CA VAL A 378 -12.27 -8.14 6.54
C VAL A 378 -13.16 -8.54 5.37
N GLY A 379 -13.19 -7.69 4.35
CA GLY A 379 -13.83 -7.97 3.06
C GLY A 379 -12.79 -8.07 1.94
N SER A 380 -13.25 -8.22 0.70
CA SER A 380 -12.39 -8.34 -0.48
C SER A 380 -11.28 -9.38 -0.27
N LEU A 381 -11.64 -10.56 0.22
CA LEU A 381 -10.67 -11.61 0.55
C LEU A 381 -9.93 -12.09 -0.71
N LYS A 382 -8.62 -12.30 -0.55
CA LYS A 382 -7.76 -12.86 -1.59
C LYS A 382 -6.89 -13.96 -0.99
N TRP A 383 -7.18 -15.20 -1.38
CA TRP A 383 -6.40 -16.37 -1.00
C TRP A 383 -5.38 -16.71 -2.10
N LEU A 384 -4.11 -16.88 -1.71
CA LEU A 384 -3.04 -17.17 -2.68
C LEU A 384 -3.12 -18.58 -3.25
N SER A 385 -3.83 -19.49 -2.57
CA SER A 385 -4.17 -20.83 -3.04
C SER A 385 -5.45 -20.90 -3.88
N ASP A 386 -6.07 -19.77 -4.22
CA ASP A 386 -7.40 -19.64 -4.86
C ASP A 386 -8.57 -20.28 -4.07
N ARG A 387 -8.33 -20.65 -2.82
CA ARG A 387 -9.32 -21.22 -1.90
C ARG A 387 -9.01 -20.83 -0.47
N PRO A 388 -10.04 -20.67 0.39
CA PRO A 388 -9.81 -20.43 1.81
C PRO A 388 -8.99 -21.56 2.45
N PRO A 389 -8.23 -21.27 3.53
CA PRO A 389 -7.46 -22.28 4.23
C PRO A 389 -8.39 -23.34 4.84
N GLN A 390 -7.95 -24.60 4.84
CA GLN A 390 -8.70 -25.70 5.47
C GLN A 390 -8.78 -25.54 6.99
N GLU A 391 -7.70 -25.04 7.58
CA GLU A 391 -7.60 -24.74 8.99
C GLU A 391 -7.63 -23.23 9.15
N THR A 392 -8.70 -22.71 9.75
CA THR A 392 -8.86 -21.28 10.02
C THR A 392 -8.54 -20.92 11.48
N TRP A 393 -8.08 -21.91 12.25
CA TRP A 393 -7.70 -21.79 13.66
C TRP A 393 -6.17 -21.76 13.78
N GLN A 394 -5.66 -21.04 14.79
CA GLN A 394 -4.21 -20.90 15.06
C GLN A 394 -3.38 -20.31 13.91
N LEU A 395 -4.00 -19.47 13.09
CA LEU A 395 -3.30 -18.69 12.08
C LEU A 395 -2.52 -17.55 12.75
N GLN A 396 -1.66 -16.91 11.96
CA GLN A 396 -1.01 -15.65 12.32
C GLN A 396 -1.46 -14.56 11.37
N CYS A 397 -1.54 -13.31 11.82
CA CYS A 397 -1.83 -12.18 10.94
C CYS A 397 -0.96 -10.96 11.21
N LYS A 398 -0.84 -10.14 10.16
CA LYS A 398 -0.30 -8.79 10.20
C LYS A 398 -1.39 -7.83 9.76
N VAL A 399 -1.72 -6.85 10.60
CA VAL A 399 -2.70 -5.78 10.29
C VAL A 399 -2.02 -4.48 9.86
N ARG A 400 -0.68 -4.48 9.86
CA ARG A 400 0.22 -3.48 9.28
C ARG A 400 1.59 -4.10 9.04
N HIS A 401 2.40 -3.48 8.19
CA HIS A 401 3.77 -3.93 7.94
C HIS A 401 4.65 -3.79 9.20
N GLY A 402 5.33 -4.87 9.56
CA GLY A 402 6.27 -4.96 10.67
C GLY A 402 6.77 -6.39 10.87
N PRO A 403 7.71 -6.61 11.81
CA PRO A 403 8.24 -7.94 12.10
C PRO A 403 7.31 -8.78 13.00
N GLY A 404 6.43 -8.13 13.77
CA GLY A 404 5.50 -8.80 14.68
C GLY A 404 4.31 -9.43 13.97
N PHE A 405 3.73 -10.45 14.61
CA PHE A 405 2.52 -11.14 14.19
C PHE A 405 1.57 -11.24 15.38
N TYR A 406 0.28 -11.23 15.10
CA TYR A 406 -0.75 -11.63 16.07
C TYR A 406 -1.17 -13.06 15.77
N ASN A 407 -1.29 -13.91 16.79
CA ASN A 407 -2.02 -15.16 16.62
C ASN A 407 -3.50 -14.81 16.45
N CYS A 408 -4.18 -15.49 15.54
CA CYS A 408 -5.57 -15.21 15.22
C CYS A 408 -6.35 -16.45 14.76
N ASN A 409 -7.67 -16.37 14.92
CA ASN A 409 -8.62 -17.27 14.29
C ASN A 409 -9.42 -16.49 13.24
N VAL A 410 -9.75 -17.15 12.14
CA VAL A 410 -10.53 -16.57 11.04
C VAL A 410 -11.83 -17.37 10.92
N THR A 411 -12.96 -16.69 10.79
CA THR A 411 -14.27 -17.31 10.53
C THR A 411 -14.87 -16.64 9.31
N ILE A 412 -15.12 -17.43 8.26
CA ILE A 412 -15.69 -16.93 7.02
C ILE A 412 -17.21 -16.88 7.20
N GLU A 413 -17.78 -15.69 7.00
CA GLU A 413 -19.22 -15.43 6.99
C GLU A 413 -19.69 -15.41 5.53
N GLN A 414 -20.78 -16.14 5.23
CA GLN A 414 -21.47 -15.96 3.96
C GLN A 414 -22.30 -14.68 4.07
N SER A 415 -22.02 -13.71 3.20
CA SER A 415 -22.83 -12.51 3.06
C SER A 415 -24.23 -12.87 2.52
N GLU A 416 -25.24 -12.08 2.90
CA GLU A 416 -26.58 -12.15 2.28
C GLU A 416 -26.54 -11.76 0.79
N ASP A 417 -25.55 -10.96 0.41
CA ASP A 417 -25.18 -10.71 -0.99
C ASP A 417 -24.25 -11.84 -1.47
N GLU A 418 -24.73 -12.68 -2.41
CA GLU A 418 -24.07 -13.92 -2.89
C GLU A 418 -22.63 -13.73 -3.46
N ASP A 419 -22.17 -12.49 -3.65
CA ASP A 419 -20.95 -12.15 -4.40
C ASP A 419 -19.72 -11.76 -3.56
N GLU A 420 -19.83 -11.53 -2.23
CA GLU A 420 -18.68 -11.11 -1.42
C GLU A 420 -18.48 -11.95 -0.13
N GLU A 421 -17.38 -12.71 -0.07
CA GLU A 421 -16.92 -13.33 1.18
C GLU A 421 -16.42 -12.28 2.16
N VAL A 422 -16.97 -12.32 3.38
CA VAL A 422 -16.49 -11.56 4.54
C VAL A 422 -15.89 -12.55 5.53
N ALA A 423 -14.86 -12.15 6.27
CA ALA A 423 -14.35 -12.94 7.38
C ALA A 423 -14.21 -12.11 8.65
N VAL A 424 -14.54 -12.72 9.78
CA VAL A 424 -14.27 -12.21 11.13
C VAL A 424 -12.92 -12.74 11.57
N VAL A 425 -12.04 -11.84 12.01
CA VAL A 425 -10.71 -12.14 12.51
C VAL A 425 -10.66 -11.86 14.01
N GLN A 426 -10.36 -12.89 14.79
CA GLN A 426 -10.21 -12.80 16.24
C GLN A 426 -8.73 -12.92 16.62
N LEU A 427 -8.15 -11.85 17.14
CA LEU A 427 -6.78 -11.79 17.66
C LEU A 427 -6.67 -12.39 19.06
N SER A 428 -5.50 -12.97 19.38
CA SER A 428 -5.16 -13.42 20.73
C SER A 428 -4.83 -12.27 21.69
N GLU A 429 -4.41 -11.13 21.14
CA GLU A 429 -3.99 -9.93 21.87
C GLU A 429 -4.72 -8.69 21.31
N ASP A 430 -4.69 -7.60 22.07
CA ASP A 430 -5.35 -6.34 21.69
C ASP A 430 -4.51 -5.57 20.65
N ASP A 431 -5.15 -5.07 19.59
CA ASP A 431 -4.55 -4.08 18.70
C ASP A 431 -5.53 -2.94 18.40
N GLN A 432 -5.15 -1.74 18.83
CA GLN A 432 -5.97 -0.55 18.67
C GLN A 432 -5.93 0.05 17.25
N GLY A 433 -4.93 -0.28 16.43
CA GLY A 433 -4.67 0.38 15.14
C GLY A 433 -5.19 -0.36 13.91
N LEU A 434 -6.31 -1.09 14.04
CA LEU A 434 -6.95 -1.87 12.97
C LEU A 434 -7.63 -0.99 11.88
N ALA A 435 -6.96 0.03 11.34
CA ALA A 435 -7.61 1.06 10.50
C ALA A 435 -8.31 0.51 9.24
N ALA A 436 -9.59 0.86 9.05
CA ALA A 436 -10.36 0.53 7.85
C ALA A 436 -9.64 0.96 6.55
N GLY A 437 -9.66 0.09 5.55
CA GLY A 437 -8.92 0.24 4.28
C GLY A 437 -7.47 -0.26 4.32
N GLN A 438 -6.89 -0.54 5.51
CA GLN A 438 -5.65 -1.32 5.59
C GLN A 438 -5.92 -2.79 5.30
N PHE A 439 -4.86 -3.57 5.15
CA PHE A 439 -4.93 -4.99 4.85
C PHE A 439 -4.63 -5.80 6.11
N ALA A 440 -5.36 -6.89 6.31
CA ALA A 440 -4.94 -7.97 7.20
C ALA A 440 -4.37 -9.10 6.34
N ALA A 441 -3.06 -9.33 6.46
CA ALA A 441 -2.37 -10.44 5.81
C ALA A 441 -2.32 -11.65 6.74
N PHE A 442 -2.69 -12.82 6.23
CA PHE A 442 -2.78 -14.06 6.98
C PHE A 442 -1.61 -14.99 6.66
N TYR A 443 -1.18 -15.74 7.67
CA TYR A 443 -0.01 -16.60 7.64
C TYR A 443 -0.28 -17.92 8.35
N ASN A 444 0.30 -18.99 7.81
CA ASN A 444 0.45 -20.27 8.49
C ASN A 444 1.95 -20.58 8.59
N GLY A 445 2.52 -20.40 9.77
CA GLY A 445 3.96 -20.47 9.99
C GLY A 445 4.72 -19.48 9.09
N ARG A 446 5.54 -20.00 8.17
CA ARG A 446 6.31 -19.16 7.22
C ARG A 446 5.55 -18.79 5.95
N THR A 447 4.38 -19.36 5.72
CA THR A 447 3.62 -19.20 4.48
C THR A 447 2.61 -18.07 4.62
N CYS A 448 2.65 -17.09 3.72
CA CYS A 448 1.55 -16.15 3.54
C CYS A 448 0.45 -16.86 2.75
N ILE A 449 -0.76 -16.90 3.30
CA ILE A 449 -1.90 -17.62 2.69
C ILE A 449 -2.87 -16.68 1.97
N GLY A 450 -2.80 -15.38 2.24
CA GLY A 450 -3.69 -14.39 1.62
C GLY A 450 -3.85 -13.13 2.45
N SER A 451 -4.83 -12.30 2.07
CA SER A 451 -5.23 -11.12 2.83
C SER A 451 -6.64 -10.67 2.54
N GLY A 452 -7.19 -9.84 3.42
CA GLY A 452 -8.42 -9.08 3.19
C GLY A 452 -8.25 -7.60 3.55
N VAL A 453 -9.18 -6.76 3.11
CA VAL A 453 -9.25 -5.34 3.45
C VAL A 453 -10.06 -5.19 4.73
N ILE A 454 -9.50 -4.52 5.74
CA ILE A 454 -10.16 -4.27 7.02
C ILE A 454 -11.37 -3.35 6.81
N SER A 455 -12.53 -3.79 7.29
CA SER A 455 -13.80 -3.09 7.19
C SER A 455 -13.93 -1.98 8.25
N GLU A 456 -14.95 -1.12 8.11
CA GLU A 456 -15.22 -0.02 9.05
C GLU A 456 -15.82 -0.49 10.38
N SER A 457 -16.49 -1.65 10.39
CA SER A 457 -17.08 -2.27 11.58
C SER A 457 -16.21 -3.44 12.09
N TRP A 458 -15.60 -3.20 13.23
CA TRP A 458 -14.72 -4.09 14.00
C TRP A 458 -15.57 -5.07 14.84
N ASP A 459 -16.66 -4.53 15.38
CA ASP A 459 -17.80 -5.15 16.05
C ASP A 459 -19.02 -4.22 15.82
N ASP A 460 -20.21 -4.60 16.30
CA ASP A 460 -21.41 -3.78 16.13
C ASP A 460 -21.41 -2.51 17.01
N GLN A 461 -20.36 -2.25 17.80
CA GLN A 461 -20.34 -1.21 18.84
C GLN A 461 -19.33 -0.07 18.58
N GLY A 462 -18.22 -0.33 17.86
CA GLY A 462 -17.20 0.67 17.55
C GLY A 462 -16.46 1.20 18.79
N PHE A 463 -15.65 2.26 18.62
CA PHE A 463 -15.08 2.93 19.79
C PHE A 463 -16.20 3.66 20.55
N PRO A 464 -16.28 3.55 21.88
CA PRO A 464 -17.35 4.22 22.64
C PRO A 464 -17.17 5.74 22.56
N VAL A 465 -18.14 6.39 21.92
CA VAL A 465 -18.27 7.85 21.86
C VAL A 465 -19.49 8.26 22.67
N CYS A 466 -19.34 9.21 23.60
CA CYS A 466 -20.44 9.60 24.48
C CYS A 466 -21.56 10.31 23.70
N GLU A 467 -22.78 10.20 24.20
CA GLU A 467 -23.97 10.77 23.55
C GLU A 467 -23.83 12.26 23.27
N LYS A 468 -23.29 13.03 24.23
CA LYS A 468 -22.98 14.45 24.07
C LYS A 468 -22.06 14.73 22.87
N ALA A 469 -21.02 13.92 22.68
CA ALA A 469 -20.10 14.08 21.55
C ALA A 469 -20.82 13.80 20.22
N MET A 470 -21.70 12.79 20.19
CA MET A 470 -22.50 12.44 19.01
C MET A 470 -23.56 13.52 18.69
N GLU A 471 -24.19 14.10 19.70
CA GLU A 471 -25.13 15.22 19.53
C GLU A 471 -24.41 16.45 18.95
N ILE A 472 -23.25 16.81 19.51
CA ILE A 472 -22.43 17.91 19.00
C ILE A 472 -21.98 17.63 17.56
N ALA A 473 -21.62 16.40 17.24
CA ALA A 473 -21.24 16.02 15.89
C ALA A 473 -22.37 16.28 14.89
N LYS A 474 -23.63 16.00 15.26
CA LYS A 474 -24.83 16.18 14.41
C LYS A 474 -25.32 17.63 14.30
N LEU A 475 -24.75 18.59 15.03
CA LEU A 475 -25.15 19.99 14.91
C LEU A 475 -24.88 20.52 13.49
N GLU A 476 -25.90 21.10 12.87
CA GLU A 476 -25.78 21.74 11.55
C GLU A 476 -24.87 22.98 11.61
N ASP A 477 -24.99 23.78 12.68
CA ASP A 477 -24.21 24.99 12.89
C ASP A 477 -23.21 24.83 14.04
N LYS A 478 -21.98 24.47 13.68
CA LYS A 478 -20.85 24.25 14.61
C LYS A 478 -20.13 25.54 14.99
N SER A 479 -20.48 26.68 14.39
CA SER A 479 -19.85 27.97 14.71
C SER A 479 -20.12 28.44 16.14
N LYS A 480 -21.17 27.89 16.76
CA LYS A 480 -21.64 28.23 18.11
C LYS A 480 -20.94 27.48 19.24
N LEU A 481 -20.02 26.56 18.94
CA LEU A 481 -19.31 25.75 19.96
C LEU A 481 -18.34 26.55 20.83
N GLY A 482 -18.16 27.84 20.54
CA GLY A 482 -17.34 28.74 21.35
C GLY A 482 -15.84 28.47 21.19
N LYS A 483 -15.07 28.70 22.26
CA LYS A 483 -13.61 28.49 22.22
C LYS A 483 -13.28 27.04 22.58
N PRO A 484 -12.24 26.45 21.94
CA PRO A 484 -11.75 25.13 22.32
C PRO A 484 -11.40 25.04 23.81
N VAL A 485 -11.75 23.91 24.42
CA VAL A 485 -11.47 23.62 25.83
C VAL A 485 -9.95 23.63 26.04
N LYS A 486 -9.49 24.48 26.96
CA LYS A 486 -8.08 24.54 27.36
C LYS A 486 -7.81 23.50 28.44
N ILE A 487 -7.23 22.38 28.06
CA ILE A 487 -6.77 21.36 29.01
C ILE A 487 -5.52 21.89 29.72
N LYS A 488 -5.63 22.16 31.02
CA LYS A 488 -4.49 22.52 31.86
C LYS A 488 -3.71 21.24 32.19
N VAL A 489 -2.46 21.16 31.75
CA VAL A 489 -1.53 20.13 32.21
C VAL A 489 -1.16 20.49 33.65
N LYS A 490 -1.56 19.68 34.64
CA LYS A 490 -0.97 19.78 35.97
C LYS A 490 0.51 19.37 35.83
N PRO A 491 1.48 20.21 36.25
CA PRO A 491 2.84 19.73 36.38
C PRO A 491 2.82 18.55 37.37
N GLU A 492 3.45 17.45 36.99
CA GLU A 492 3.67 16.31 37.89
C GLU A 492 4.28 16.85 39.19
N SER A 493 3.59 16.64 40.30
CA SER A 493 4.17 16.85 41.62
C SER A 493 5.38 15.91 41.75
N PRO A 494 6.56 16.39 42.19
CA PRO A 494 7.65 15.49 42.51
C PRO A 494 7.14 14.47 43.52
N LEU A 495 7.30 13.19 43.21
CA LEU A 495 7.13 12.13 44.20
C LEU A 495 8.04 12.48 45.39
N GLU A 496 7.45 12.57 46.58
CA GLU A 496 8.21 12.66 47.82
C GLU A 496 9.09 11.41 47.92
N ASP A 497 10.41 11.61 47.94
CA ASP A 497 11.39 10.58 48.26
C ASP A 497 11.11 10.11 49.69
N GLU A 498 10.44 8.97 49.84
CA GLU A 498 10.51 8.21 51.08
C GLU A 498 11.93 7.64 51.23
N SER A 499 12.65 8.22 52.18
CA SER A 499 13.93 7.76 52.69
C SER A 499 13.83 6.30 53.14
N VAL A 500 14.39 5.37 52.36
CA VAL A 500 14.76 4.04 52.84
C VAL A 500 16.27 4.03 53.09
N GLN A 501 16.61 3.87 54.37
CA GLN A 501 17.95 3.71 54.90
C GLN A 501 18.74 2.64 54.12
N LYS A 502 19.90 3.04 53.59
CA LYS A 502 20.97 2.12 53.20
C LYS A 502 21.71 1.70 54.47
N ASP A 503 21.39 0.51 54.98
CA ASP A 503 22.36 -0.24 55.78
C ASP A 503 23.40 -0.84 54.84
N GLY A 504 24.66 -0.61 55.20
CA GLY A 504 25.82 -0.99 54.40
C GLY A 504 26.11 -2.48 54.47
N THR A 505 26.58 -3.02 53.37
CA THR A 505 27.64 -4.02 53.40
C THR A 505 28.45 -3.91 52.11
N GLU A 506 29.70 -3.49 52.27
CA GLU A 506 30.76 -3.52 51.26
C GLU A 506 31.07 -4.97 50.87
N ILE A 507 31.15 -5.26 49.56
CA ILE A 507 32.10 -6.25 49.04
C ILE A 507 32.73 -5.69 47.77
N GLU A 508 34.06 -5.59 47.84
CA GLU A 508 35.02 -5.08 46.86
C GLU A 508 35.28 -6.03 45.67
N ILE A 509 35.50 -5.41 44.49
CA ILE A 509 36.55 -5.68 43.46
C ILE A 509 36.49 -7.06 42.75
N ALA A 510 36.45 -7.19 41.42
CA ALA A 510 37.52 -6.85 40.49
C ALA A 510 37.07 -6.81 39.01
N VAL A 511 37.65 -5.85 38.29
CA VAL A 511 37.73 -5.79 36.82
C VAL A 511 38.92 -6.66 36.37
N GLY A 512 38.76 -7.45 35.32
CA GLY A 512 39.88 -8.15 34.69
C GLY A 512 39.54 -8.84 33.37
N SER A 513 40.06 -8.26 32.28
CA SER A 513 40.33 -8.80 30.92
C SER A 513 39.17 -9.18 30.00
#